data_AF-A0AA37RBT3-F1
#
_entry.id   AF-A0AA37RBT3-F1
#
_cell.length_a   1.000
_cell.length_b   1.000
_cell.length_c   1.000
_cell.angle_alpha   90.00
_cell.angle_beta   90.00
_cell.angle_gamma   90.00
#
_symmetry.space_group_name_H-M   'P 1'
#
loop_
_entity.id
_entity.type
_entity.pdbx_description
1 polymer ?
#
loop_
_entity_poly.entity_id
_entity_poly.type
_entity_poly.pdbx_seq_one_letter_code
_entity_poly.pdbx_strand_id
1 'polypeptide(L)'
;MLLAVEYGTPGPHRDLFVKFSRDFDDPDRDHGRTQMESEVRFAALSNQDDFPVAVPTVLFADFEATSGTGLLITRRIPFGYGGIEPQYAKCMDYDLPDQVGHYQALLGALGRLAGTHLTGGLPNALRADMEALSVGARPTLSAATLDRRVDRLAEFASAHPGLLPANVRSPAFLARLRGEIPLLSDAEGDVWQSMRAQTDLVGLCHWNANVDNAWFWRDDEGTLQCGLMDWGCAGQMHAAMAIWGAMSGAETDMWDDGLDGLLDHFAAEFHACGGGIVDADVLKSSVVLYAAVMGMTWLLDVPAYVRSRTPGLTAASTRMDAGIRDVESVRCRLQMLTNVLNLWQRNDIGRLLTAL
;
A
#
# COMPACT_ATOMS: atom_id res chain seq x y z
N MET A 1 12.82 16.79 -3.45
CA MET A 1 13.45 18.04 -3.98
C MET A 1 13.88 17.78 -5.43
N LEU A 2 13.76 18.76 -6.34
CA LEU A 2 14.15 18.60 -7.74
C LEU A 2 15.48 19.32 -8.00
N LEU A 3 16.41 18.67 -8.70
CA LEU A 3 17.72 19.21 -9.02
C LEU A 3 17.99 19.07 -10.52
N ALA A 4 18.42 20.14 -11.17
CA ALA A 4 18.94 20.10 -12.53
C ALA A 4 20.46 20.26 -12.49
N VAL A 5 21.19 19.39 -13.20
CA VAL A 5 22.66 19.40 -13.25
C VAL A 5 23.16 19.56 -14.68
N GLU A 6 24.27 20.28 -14.82
CA GLU A 6 25.06 20.36 -16.04
C GLU A 6 26.43 19.74 -15.78
N TYR A 7 26.80 18.79 -16.62
CA TYR A 7 28.09 18.11 -16.49
C TYR A 7 29.11 18.77 -17.43
N GLY A 8 30.35 18.92 -16.95
CA GLY A 8 31.46 19.42 -17.79
C GLY A 8 31.85 18.47 -18.94
N THR A 9 31.40 17.22 -18.89
CA THR A 9 31.46 16.20 -19.95
C THR A 9 30.12 15.47 -20.00
N PRO A 10 29.71 14.79 -21.09
CA PRO A 10 28.41 14.12 -21.15
C PRO A 10 28.19 13.17 -19.96
N GLY A 11 27.17 13.45 -19.14
CA GLY A 11 26.77 12.65 -17.99
C GLY A 11 25.44 11.92 -18.21
N PRO A 12 25.04 11.01 -17.31
CA PRO A 12 23.94 10.08 -17.55
C PRO A 12 22.56 10.76 -17.54
N HIS A 13 22.25 11.60 -16.54
CA HIS A 13 20.93 12.23 -16.36
C HIS A 13 21.05 13.65 -15.82
N ARG A 14 20.34 14.61 -16.43
CA ARG A 14 20.38 16.03 -16.03
C ARG A 14 19.29 16.43 -15.03
N ASP A 15 18.12 15.79 -15.11
CA ASP A 15 17.00 16.03 -14.19
C ASP A 15 16.99 14.95 -13.11
N LEU A 16 17.21 15.36 -11.86
CA LEU A 16 17.40 14.49 -10.71
C LEU A 16 16.34 14.74 -9.64
N PHE A 17 16.03 13.69 -8.90
CA PHE A 17 15.25 13.74 -7.67
C PHE A 17 16.18 13.49 -6.50
N VAL A 18 16.04 14.31 -5.46
CA VAL A 18 16.83 14.22 -4.24
C VAL A 18 15.90 14.04 -3.04
N LYS A 19 16.15 12.97 -2.28
CA LYS A 19 15.47 12.62 -1.03
C LYS A 19 16.44 12.71 0.12
N PHE A 20 16.03 13.38 1.19
CA PHE A 20 16.74 13.41 2.46
C PHE A 20 15.95 12.61 3.49
N SER A 21 16.66 11.95 4.42
CA SER A 21 15.99 11.27 5.52
C SER A 21 15.48 12.22 6.60
N ARG A 22 16.13 13.38 6.76
CA ARG A 22 15.86 14.34 7.84
C ARG A 22 14.89 15.41 7.38
N ASP A 23 13.95 15.75 8.26
CA ASP A 23 13.09 16.93 8.14
C ASP A 23 13.21 17.73 9.45
N PHE A 24 14.09 18.72 9.47
CA PHE A 24 14.33 19.50 10.69
C PHE A 24 13.19 20.47 11.03
N ASP A 25 12.29 20.71 10.07
CA ASP A 25 11.17 21.64 10.22
C ASP A 25 9.88 20.91 10.64
N ASP A 26 9.79 19.60 10.41
CA ASP A 26 8.65 18.76 10.77
C ASP A 26 9.09 17.53 11.61
N PRO A 27 8.97 17.61 12.95
CA PRO A 27 9.33 16.50 13.84
C PRO A 27 8.56 15.21 13.56
N ASP A 28 7.29 15.28 13.14
CA ASP A 28 6.49 14.10 12.85
C ASP A 28 7.04 13.38 11.62
N ARG A 29 7.48 14.12 10.60
CA ARG A 29 8.18 13.56 9.44
C ARG A 29 9.59 13.05 9.78
N ASP A 30 10.34 13.74 10.63
CA ASP A 30 11.70 13.34 11.04
C ASP A 30 11.74 12.00 11.79
N HIS A 31 10.62 11.56 12.37
CA HIS A 31 10.51 10.22 12.95
C HIS A 31 10.74 9.11 11.91
N GLY A 32 10.41 9.36 10.63
CA GLY A 32 10.60 8.43 9.52
C GLY A 32 12.05 8.30 9.03
N ARG A 33 13.00 9.07 9.57
CA ARG A 33 14.38 9.16 9.04
C ARG A 33 15.11 7.82 8.91
N THR A 34 14.80 6.84 9.76
CA THR A 34 15.44 5.52 9.73
C THR A 34 14.96 4.65 8.55
N GLN A 35 13.84 4.98 7.91
CA GLN A 35 13.36 4.29 6.70
C GLN A 35 14.30 4.48 5.50
N MET A 36 15.15 5.51 5.52
CA MET A 36 16.15 5.71 4.47
C MET A 36 17.20 4.59 4.45
N GLU A 37 17.44 3.92 5.58
CA GLU A 37 18.41 2.82 5.63
C GLU A 37 18.00 1.65 4.72
N SER A 38 16.73 1.22 4.80
CA SER A 38 16.18 0.20 3.90
C SER A 38 16.17 0.67 2.45
N GLU A 39 15.84 1.94 2.20
CA GLU A 39 15.80 2.49 0.86
C GLU A 39 17.19 2.57 0.20
N VAL A 40 18.24 2.90 0.96
CA VAL A 40 19.64 2.88 0.46
C VAL A 40 20.08 1.44 0.14
N ARG A 41 19.71 0.46 0.98
CA ARG A 41 19.98 -0.96 0.71
C ARG A 41 19.22 -1.43 -0.55
N PHE A 42 17.98 -0.99 -0.72
CA PHE A 42 17.21 -1.25 -1.94
C PHE A 42 17.85 -0.59 -3.17
N ALA A 43 18.33 0.65 -3.05
CA ALA A 43 18.98 1.36 -4.14
C ALA A 43 20.19 0.58 -4.68
N ALA A 44 21.02 0.02 -3.78
CA ALA A 44 22.13 -0.85 -4.15
C ALA A 44 21.67 -2.16 -4.83
N LEU A 45 20.59 -2.77 -4.33
CA LEU A 45 19.99 -3.97 -4.91
C LEU A 45 19.46 -3.73 -6.33
N SER A 46 18.81 -2.58 -6.54
CA SER A 46 18.12 -2.24 -7.78
C SER A 46 19.05 -1.90 -8.96
N ASN A 47 20.35 -1.77 -8.70
CA ASN A 47 21.39 -1.55 -9.72
C ASN A 47 21.89 -2.84 -10.39
N GLN A 48 21.29 -4.00 -10.10
CA GLN A 48 21.61 -5.24 -10.81
C GLN A 48 21.07 -5.20 -12.25
N ASP A 49 21.85 -5.72 -13.21
CA ASP A 49 21.54 -5.63 -14.65
C ASP A 49 20.16 -6.26 -15.00
N ASP A 50 19.74 -7.29 -14.27
CA ASP A 50 18.50 -8.03 -14.49
C ASP A 50 17.43 -7.77 -13.40
N PHE A 51 17.40 -6.57 -12.81
CA PHE A 51 16.38 -6.23 -11.81
C PHE A 51 14.97 -6.30 -12.42
N PRO A 52 13.99 -7.03 -11.81
CA PRO A 52 12.79 -7.51 -12.51
C PRO A 52 11.70 -6.45 -12.73
N VAL A 53 11.90 -5.23 -12.23
CA VAL A 53 10.94 -4.14 -12.31
C VAL A 53 11.65 -2.82 -12.60
N ALA A 54 10.95 -1.90 -13.26
CA ALA A 54 11.50 -0.58 -13.49
C ALA A 54 11.57 0.22 -12.17
N VAL A 55 12.76 0.72 -11.87
CA VAL A 55 13.05 1.62 -10.73
C VAL A 55 13.69 2.91 -11.25
N PRO A 56 13.61 4.04 -10.53
CA PRO A 56 14.39 5.21 -10.87
C PRO A 56 15.89 4.88 -10.80
N THR A 57 16.64 5.19 -11.86
CA THR A 57 18.10 4.98 -11.88
C THR A 57 18.76 5.69 -10.71
N VAL A 58 19.52 4.95 -9.90
CA VAL A 58 20.21 5.48 -8.72
C VAL A 58 21.55 6.08 -9.12
N LEU A 59 21.80 7.33 -8.74
CA LEU A 59 23.08 8.00 -8.95
C LEU A 59 23.93 8.02 -7.67
N PHE A 60 23.29 8.14 -6.51
CA PHE A 60 23.94 8.15 -5.21
C PHE A 60 22.95 7.70 -4.12
N ALA A 61 23.42 6.92 -3.16
CA ALA A 61 22.64 6.50 -2.01
C ALA A 61 23.59 6.25 -0.82
N ASP A 62 23.38 6.94 0.30
CA ASP A 62 24.13 6.71 1.53
C ASP A 62 23.31 7.06 2.77
N PHE A 63 23.61 6.41 3.90
CA PHE A 63 22.92 6.58 5.18
C PHE A 63 23.88 6.40 6.36
N GLU A 64 23.94 7.41 7.24
CA GLU A 64 24.70 7.40 8.48
C GLU A 64 23.75 7.08 9.66
N ALA A 65 23.94 5.90 10.23
CA ALA A 65 23.01 5.33 11.21
C ALA A 65 22.95 6.09 12.55
N THR A 66 24.06 6.70 13.00
CA THR A 66 24.12 7.37 14.32
C THR A 66 23.22 8.60 14.38
N SER A 67 23.24 9.40 13.31
CA SER A 67 22.44 10.61 13.16
C SER A 67 21.11 10.36 12.45
N GLY A 68 20.95 9.19 11.80
CA GLY A 68 19.80 8.89 10.94
C GLY A 68 19.77 9.77 9.70
N THR A 69 20.92 10.28 9.26
CA THR A 69 21.03 11.18 8.11
C THR A 69 21.37 10.39 6.86
N GLY A 70 20.56 10.51 5.82
CA GLY A 70 20.79 9.87 4.54
C GLY A 70 20.37 10.74 3.38
N LEU A 71 20.93 10.38 2.22
CA LEU A 71 20.76 11.07 0.95
C LEU A 71 20.61 10.03 -0.14
N LEU A 72 19.52 10.14 -0.90
CA LEU A 72 19.27 9.36 -2.11
C LEU A 72 19.08 10.31 -3.28
N ILE A 73 19.84 10.09 -4.36
CA ILE A 73 19.76 10.83 -5.61
C ILE A 73 19.43 9.82 -6.71
N THR A 74 18.30 10.05 -7.38
CA THR A 74 17.86 9.24 -8.51
C THR A 74 17.58 10.11 -9.74
N ARG A 75 17.47 9.47 -10.89
CA ARG A 75 16.85 10.09 -12.07
C ARG A 75 15.43 10.54 -11.71
N ARG A 76 15.07 11.77 -12.10
CA ARG A 76 13.69 12.24 -12.01
C ARG A 76 12.81 11.51 -13.04
N ILE A 77 11.65 11.03 -12.58
CA ILE A 77 10.61 10.48 -13.48
C ILE A 77 9.89 11.64 -14.19
N PRO A 78 9.81 11.63 -15.54
CA PRO A 78 9.28 12.75 -16.32
C PRO A 78 7.76 12.65 -16.50
N PHE A 79 7.01 12.65 -15.39
CA PHE A 79 5.53 12.56 -15.42
C PHE A 79 4.89 13.54 -16.42
N GLY A 80 4.04 13.01 -17.31
CA GLY A 80 3.35 13.78 -18.35
C GLY A 80 4.19 14.10 -19.60
N TYR A 81 5.41 13.57 -19.72
CA TYR A 81 6.31 13.82 -20.86
C TYR A 81 6.88 12.52 -21.42
N GLY A 82 7.12 12.49 -22.74
CA GLY A 82 7.87 11.41 -23.38
C GLY A 82 7.22 10.03 -23.29
N GLY A 83 5.89 9.97 -23.28
CA GLY A 83 5.13 8.71 -23.18
C GLY A 83 4.88 8.23 -21.75
N ILE A 84 5.44 8.91 -20.74
CA ILE A 84 5.09 8.68 -19.34
C ILE A 84 3.80 9.44 -19.03
N GLU A 85 2.85 8.76 -18.42
CA GLU A 85 1.58 9.33 -17.97
C GLU A 85 1.78 10.40 -16.88
N PRO A 86 0.79 11.28 -16.62
CA PRO A 86 0.84 12.17 -15.46
C PRO A 86 0.91 11.37 -14.15
N GLN A 87 1.39 11.99 -13.08
CA GLN A 87 1.34 11.37 -11.76
C GLN A 87 -0.10 11.33 -11.28
N TYR A 88 -0.55 10.17 -10.81
CA TYR A 88 -1.88 10.00 -10.21
C TYR A 88 -1.82 10.14 -8.70
N ALA A 89 -2.82 10.79 -8.12
CA ALA A 89 -2.91 10.97 -6.68
C ALA A 89 -3.54 9.75 -6.01
N LYS A 90 -3.01 9.36 -4.85
CA LYS A 90 -3.55 8.26 -4.04
C LYS A 90 -5.04 8.48 -3.72
N CYS A 91 -5.84 7.43 -3.85
CA CYS A 91 -7.28 7.47 -3.54
C CYS A 91 -8.06 8.49 -4.40
N MET A 92 -7.57 8.78 -5.61
CA MET A 92 -8.28 9.55 -6.63
C MET A 92 -8.40 8.72 -7.90
N ASP A 93 -8.66 7.43 -7.73
CA ASP A 93 -8.55 6.44 -8.79
C ASP A 93 -9.65 6.57 -9.86
N TYR A 94 -10.72 7.29 -9.55
CA TYR A 94 -11.67 7.80 -10.54
C TYR A 94 -11.04 8.72 -11.61
N ASP A 95 -9.84 9.27 -11.37
CA ASP A 95 -9.07 10.05 -12.34
C ASP A 95 -8.07 9.17 -13.14
N LEU A 96 -7.86 7.90 -12.75
CA LEU A 96 -7.04 6.96 -13.54
C LEU A 96 -7.78 6.55 -14.82
N PRO A 97 -7.13 6.63 -16.00
CA PRO A 97 -7.63 5.93 -17.18
C PRO A 97 -7.55 4.42 -16.93
N ASP A 98 -8.44 3.61 -17.52
CA ASP A 98 -8.36 2.14 -17.47
C ASP A 98 -7.87 1.58 -16.10
N GLN A 99 -8.65 1.80 -15.04
CA GLN A 99 -8.24 1.47 -13.67
C GLN A 99 -7.76 0.03 -13.53
N VAL A 100 -8.47 -0.92 -14.16
CA VAL A 100 -8.11 -2.35 -14.12
C VAL A 100 -6.76 -2.59 -14.79
N GLY A 101 -6.51 -2.03 -15.97
CA GLY A 101 -5.23 -2.17 -16.67
C GLY A 101 -4.05 -1.62 -15.85
N HIS A 102 -4.24 -0.51 -15.13
CA HIS A 102 -3.19 0.08 -14.29
C HIS A 102 -2.87 -0.80 -13.09
N TYR A 103 -3.90 -1.32 -12.43
CA TYR A 103 -3.70 -2.26 -11.32
C TYR A 103 -3.14 -3.60 -11.78
N GLN A 104 -3.44 -4.06 -13.01
CA GLN A 104 -2.77 -5.21 -13.61
C GLN A 104 -1.26 -4.93 -13.77
N ALA A 105 -0.89 -3.83 -14.43
CA ALA A 105 0.52 -3.47 -14.61
C ALA A 105 1.28 -3.34 -13.27
N LEU A 106 0.64 -2.74 -12.27
CA LEU A 106 1.19 -2.54 -10.93
C LEU A 106 1.37 -3.87 -10.19
N LEU A 107 0.32 -4.69 -10.09
CA LEU A 107 0.41 -5.97 -9.41
C LEU A 107 1.31 -6.95 -10.17
N GLY A 108 1.40 -6.84 -11.49
CA GLY A 108 2.36 -7.59 -12.28
C GLY A 108 3.80 -7.25 -11.93
N ALA A 109 4.12 -5.96 -11.75
CA ALA A 109 5.44 -5.56 -11.24
C ALA A 109 5.71 -6.15 -9.84
N LEU A 110 4.73 -6.14 -8.93
CA LEU A 110 4.89 -6.77 -7.61
C LEU A 110 5.08 -8.30 -7.70
N GLY A 111 4.35 -8.96 -8.60
CA GLY A 111 4.47 -10.40 -8.86
C GLY A 111 5.87 -10.76 -9.35
N ARG A 112 6.37 -10.03 -10.37
CA ARG A 112 7.73 -10.22 -10.89
C ARG A 112 8.81 -10.03 -9.84
N LEU A 113 8.70 -8.99 -9.01
CA LEU A 113 9.65 -8.72 -7.93
C LEU A 113 9.68 -9.85 -6.89
N ALA A 114 8.51 -10.25 -6.40
CA ALA A 114 8.39 -11.29 -5.38
C ALA A 114 8.83 -12.66 -5.91
N GLY A 115 8.43 -13.02 -7.14
CA GLY A 115 8.80 -14.28 -7.79
C GLY A 115 10.30 -14.39 -8.04
N THR A 116 10.92 -13.34 -8.59
CA THR A 116 12.38 -13.30 -8.84
C THR A 116 13.19 -13.41 -7.54
N HIS A 117 12.71 -12.79 -6.46
CA HIS A 117 13.37 -12.90 -5.17
C HIS A 117 13.32 -14.32 -4.60
N LEU A 118 12.15 -14.98 -4.67
CA LEU A 118 11.96 -16.31 -4.09
C LEU A 118 12.73 -17.42 -4.81
N THR A 119 13.08 -17.23 -6.08
CA THR A 119 13.97 -18.15 -6.82
C THR A 119 15.46 -17.95 -6.51
N GLY A 120 15.80 -16.96 -5.67
CA GLY A 120 17.18 -16.58 -5.39
C GLY A 120 17.80 -15.69 -6.47
N GLY A 121 17.01 -15.16 -7.40
CA GLY A 121 17.44 -14.18 -8.41
C GLY A 121 17.84 -12.84 -7.81
N LEU A 122 17.41 -12.54 -6.57
CA LEU A 122 17.82 -11.37 -5.81
C LEU A 122 18.41 -11.77 -4.44
N PRO A 123 19.48 -11.11 -3.96
CA PRO A 123 20.04 -11.39 -2.64
C PRO A 123 19.08 -10.99 -1.51
N ASN A 124 19.18 -11.71 -0.39
CA ASN A 124 18.42 -11.46 0.85
C ASN A 124 18.94 -10.23 1.64
N ALA A 125 19.10 -9.08 0.98
CA ALA A 125 19.68 -7.86 1.56
C ALA A 125 18.70 -7.07 2.44
N LEU A 126 17.39 -7.30 2.29
CA LEU A 126 16.31 -6.55 2.94
C LEU A 126 15.47 -7.44 3.86
N ARG A 127 16.15 -8.25 4.69
CA ARG A 127 15.49 -8.99 5.77
C ARG A 127 14.93 -8.00 6.79
N ALA A 128 13.63 -8.09 7.04
CA ALA A 128 12.95 -7.30 8.05
C ALA A 128 12.00 -8.20 8.84
N ASP A 129 11.68 -7.79 10.07
CA ASP A 129 10.53 -8.38 10.75
C ASP A 129 9.26 -7.91 10.04
N MET A 130 8.51 -8.88 9.53
CA MET A 130 7.26 -8.66 8.79
C MET A 130 6.27 -7.81 9.60
N GLU A 131 6.23 -7.97 10.92
CA GLU A 131 5.34 -7.18 11.76
C GLU A 131 5.80 -5.73 11.93
N ALA A 132 7.12 -5.50 11.89
CA ALA A 132 7.74 -4.18 11.99
C ALA A 132 7.66 -3.39 10.67
N LEU A 133 7.39 -4.05 9.55
CA LEU A 133 7.12 -3.39 8.26
C LEU A 133 5.76 -2.69 8.30
N SER A 134 5.76 -1.43 8.76
CA SER A 134 4.62 -0.54 8.67
C SER A 134 5.05 0.93 8.73
N VAL A 135 4.12 1.85 8.47
CA VAL A 135 4.34 3.30 8.53
C VAL A 135 4.32 3.89 9.95
N GLY A 136 4.37 3.06 11.00
CA GLY A 136 4.45 3.56 12.39
C GLY A 136 4.47 2.46 13.46
N ALA A 137 4.64 2.85 14.72
CA ALA A 137 4.56 1.89 15.83
C ALA A 137 3.11 1.45 16.06
N ARG A 138 2.84 0.14 16.02
CA ARG A 138 1.49 -0.41 16.20
C ARG A 138 0.93 -0.03 17.58
N PRO A 139 -0.28 0.55 17.65
CA PRO A 139 -0.90 0.88 18.93
C PRO A 139 -1.38 -0.40 19.64
N THR A 140 -1.17 -0.46 20.95
CA THR A 140 -1.86 -1.44 21.80
C THR A 140 -3.31 -0.99 22.00
N LEU A 141 -4.28 -1.75 21.48
CA LEU A 141 -5.70 -1.42 21.58
C LEU A 141 -6.37 -2.32 22.61
N SER A 142 -7.12 -1.73 23.55
CA SER A 142 -7.97 -2.50 24.46
C SER A 142 -9.32 -2.81 23.82
N ALA A 143 -9.97 -3.88 24.25
CA ALA A 143 -11.33 -4.24 23.83
C ALA A 143 -12.32 -3.04 23.95
N ALA A 144 -12.29 -2.35 25.10
CA ALA A 144 -13.11 -1.15 25.31
C ALA A 144 -12.79 0.00 24.33
N THR A 145 -11.55 0.09 23.83
CA THR A 145 -11.20 1.08 22.80
C THR A 145 -11.77 0.68 21.45
N LEU A 146 -11.69 -0.59 21.09
CA LEU A 146 -12.25 -1.14 19.87
C LEU A 146 -13.77 -0.97 19.84
N ASP A 147 -14.48 -1.34 20.92
CA ASP A 147 -15.93 -1.17 21.04
C ASP A 147 -16.36 0.27 20.78
N ARG A 148 -15.69 1.24 21.44
CA ARG A 148 -15.97 2.67 21.22
C ARG A 148 -15.74 3.12 19.78
N ARG A 149 -14.74 2.57 19.10
CA ARG A 149 -14.47 2.91 17.69
C ARG A 149 -15.57 2.36 16.79
N VAL A 150 -16.08 1.16 17.05
CA VAL A 150 -17.24 0.58 16.33
C VAL A 150 -18.50 1.41 16.57
N ASP A 151 -18.75 1.85 17.80
CA ASP A 151 -19.88 2.73 18.12
C ASP A 151 -19.80 4.04 17.33
N ARG A 152 -18.62 4.67 17.32
CA ARG A 152 -18.37 5.90 16.53
C ARG A 152 -18.53 5.67 15.03
N LEU A 153 -18.11 4.52 14.52
CA LEU A 153 -18.31 4.14 13.13
C LEU A 153 -19.82 4.04 12.80
N ALA A 154 -20.61 3.38 13.65
CA ALA A 154 -22.05 3.26 13.46
C ALA A 154 -22.75 4.63 13.51
N GLU A 155 -22.37 5.50 14.44
CA GLU A 155 -22.85 6.89 14.50
C GLU A 155 -22.48 7.68 13.24
N PHE A 156 -21.25 7.53 12.76
CA PHE A 156 -20.75 8.21 11.57
C PHE A 156 -21.48 7.76 10.30
N ALA A 157 -21.66 6.45 10.14
CA ALA A 157 -22.44 5.85 9.06
C ALA A 157 -23.89 6.34 9.03
N SER A 158 -24.50 6.53 10.20
CA SER A 158 -25.86 7.06 10.34
C SER A 158 -25.94 8.56 10.02
N ALA A 159 -25.01 9.35 10.55
CA ALA A 159 -25.02 10.81 10.41
C ALA A 159 -24.59 11.30 9.01
N HIS A 160 -23.73 10.55 8.31
CA HIS A 160 -23.13 10.93 7.03
C HIS A 160 -23.24 9.79 6.01
N PRO A 161 -24.46 9.43 5.58
CA PRO A 161 -24.69 8.27 4.72
C PRO A 161 -24.01 8.35 3.34
N GLY A 162 -23.64 9.55 2.88
CA GLY A 162 -22.91 9.78 1.63
C GLY A 162 -21.39 9.54 1.71
N LEU A 163 -20.84 9.30 2.90
CA LEU A 163 -19.40 9.06 3.10
C LEU A 163 -19.02 7.58 3.12
N LEU A 164 -19.99 6.67 3.22
CA LEU A 164 -19.76 5.23 3.24
C LEU A 164 -20.80 4.49 2.38
N PRO A 165 -20.41 3.44 1.63
CA PRO A 165 -21.32 2.61 0.85
C PRO A 165 -22.47 2.01 1.67
N ALA A 166 -23.62 1.74 1.03
CA ALA A 166 -24.82 1.31 1.74
C ALA A 166 -24.67 -0.05 2.45
N ASN A 167 -23.94 -0.99 1.85
CA ASN A 167 -23.69 -2.32 2.41
C ASN A 167 -22.95 -2.25 3.76
N VAL A 168 -21.91 -1.42 3.86
CA VAL A 168 -21.09 -1.25 5.08
C VAL A 168 -21.77 -0.38 6.14
N ARG A 169 -22.88 0.28 5.81
CA ARG A 169 -23.73 1.01 6.78
C ARG A 169 -24.88 0.17 7.31
N SER A 170 -25.08 -1.05 6.80
CA SER A 170 -26.22 -1.87 7.19
C SER A 170 -26.15 -2.27 8.68
N PRO A 171 -27.27 -2.24 9.42
CA PRO A 171 -27.28 -2.63 10.84
C PRO A 171 -26.79 -4.07 11.05
N ALA A 172 -27.11 -4.97 10.13
CA ALA A 172 -26.67 -6.37 10.18
C ALA A 172 -25.14 -6.49 10.10
N PHE A 173 -24.51 -5.77 9.18
CA PHE A 173 -23.05 -5.75 9.08
C PHE A 173 -22.40 -5.13 10.31
N LEU A 174 -22.88 -3.97 10.79
CA LEU A 174 -22.29 -3.32 11.96
C LEU A 174 -22.41 -4.19 13.23
N ALA A 175 -23.51 -4.93 13.38
CA ALA A 175 -23.67 -5.90 14.46
C ALA A 175 -22.68 -7.07 14.33
N ARG A 176 -22.48 -7.59 13.11
CA ARG A 176 -21.48 -8.65 12.85
C ARG A 176 -20.05 -8.16 13.12
N LEU A 177 -19.69 -6.99 12.60
CA LEU A 177 -18.38 -6.36 12.81
C LEU A 177 -18.07 -6.21 14.31
N ARG A 178 -19.05 -5.75 15.11
CA ARG A 178 -18.90 -5.66 16.57
C ARG A 178 -18.60 -7.02 17.22
N GLY A 179 -19.22 -8.10 16.73
CA GLY A 179 -18.97 -9.45 17.21
C GLY A 179 -17.65 -10.07 16.74
N GLU A 180 -17.18 -9.71 15.55
CA GLU A 180 -15.96 -10.27 14.94
C GLU A 180 -14.67 -9.58 15.40
N ILE A 181 -14.72 -8.30 15.78
CA ILE A 181 -13.52 -7.55 16.21
C ILE A 181 -12.82 -8.19 17.42
N PRO A 182 -13.51 -8.60 18.50
CA PRO A 182 -12.85 -9.32 19.60
C PRO A 182 -12.20 -10.63 19.14
N LEU A 183 -12.86 -11.38 18.25
CA LEU A 183 -12.32 -12.64 17.71
C LEU A 183 -11.02 -12.37 16.92
N LEU A 184 -11.01 -11.33 16.09
CA LEU A 184 -9.81 -10.93 15.35
C LEU A 184 -8.71 -10.44 16.29
N SER A 185 -9.05 -9.68 17.32
CA SER A 185 -8.08 -9.19 18.30
C SER A 185 -7.41 -10.33 19.06
N ASP A 186 -8.16 -11.38 19.41
CA ASP A 186 -7.62 -12.56 20.09
C ASP A 186 -6.77 -13.42 19.14
N ALA A 187 -7.14 -13.49 17.85
CA ALA A 187 -6.48 -14.29 16.83
C ALA A 187 -5.39 -13.53 16.04
N GLU A 188 -5.07 -12.27 16.36
CA GLU A 188 -4.10 -11.46 15.58
C GLU A 188 -2.74 -12.17 15.47
N GLY A 189 -2.27 -12.79 16.56
CA GLY A 189 -1.03 -13.55 16.57
C GLY A 189 -1.05 -14.75 15.61
N ASP A 190 -2.18 -15.46 15.56
CA ASP A 190 -2.37 -16.63 14.69
C ASP A 190 -2.42 -16.22 13.21
N VAL A 191 -3.03 -15.06 12.89
CA VAL A 191 -3.00 -14.48 11.54
C VAL A 191 -1.54 -14.24 11.11
N TRP A 192 -0.74 -13.58 11.95
CA TRP A 192 0.67 -13.34 11.64
C TRP A 192 1.49 -14.62 11.56
N GLN A 193 1.22 -15.60 12.40
CA GLN A 193 1.89 -16.90 12.35
C GLN A 193 1.57 -17.64 11.04
N SER A 194 0.30 -17.66 10.62
CA SER A 194 -0.12 -18.27 9.36
C SER A 194 0.54 -17.61 8.15
N MET A 195 0.60 -16.27 8.12
CA MET A 195 1.29 -15.54 7.04
C MET A 195 2.79 -15.84 7.00
N ARG A 196 3.45 -16.01 8.16
CA ARG A 196 4.87 -16.41 8.21
C ARG A 196 5.09 -17.86 7.75
N ALA A 197 4.13 -18.74 8.00
CA ALA A 197 4.22 -20.16 7.64
C ALA A 197 4.11 -20.39 6.13
N GLN A 198 3.44 -19.50 5.40
CA GLN A 198 3.35 -19.48 3.93
C GLN A 198 4.64 -18.93 3.30
N THR A 199 5.76 -19.61 3.53
CA THR A 199 7.11 -19.12 3.15
C THR A 199 7.29 -18.95 1.64
N ASP A 200 6.52 -19.67 0.84
CA ASP A 200 6.44 -19.57 -0.62
C ASP A 200 5.72 -18.30 -1.11
N LEU A 201 5.11 -17.53 -0.20
CA LEU A 201 4.51 -16.22 -0.45
C LEU A 201 5.25 -15.08 0.24
N VAL A 202 6.39 -15.35 0.90
CA VAL A 202 7.21 -14.34 1.58
C VAL A 202 8.39 -13.94 0.68
N GLY A 203 8.17 -12.91 -0.12
CA GLY A 203 9.17 -12.37 -1.06
C GLY A 203 9.59 -10.94 -0.71
N LEU A 204 10.62 -10.43 -1.40
CA LEU A 204 10.87 -8.99 -1.43
C LEU A 204 9.67 -8.32 -2.09
N CYS A 205 9.01 -7.42 -1.35
CA CYS A 205 7.85 -6.69 -1.86
C CYS A 205 7.94 -5.20 -1.51
N HIS A 206 7.00 -4.44 -2.09
CA HIS A 206 6.83 -3.02 -1.85
C HIS A 206 5.53 -2.76 -1.07
N TRP A 207 5.64 -2.46 0.22
CA TRP A 207 4.46 -2.32 1.09
C TRP A 207 3.55 -1.14 0.73
N ASN A 208 4.10 -0.03 0.22
CA ASN A 208 3.32 1.18 -0.11
C ASN A 208 3.25 1.43 -1.63
N ALA A 209 3.08 0.38 -2.44
CA ALA A 209 3.04 0.49 -3.91
C ALA A 209 1.66 0.98 -4.41
N ASN A 210 1.18 2.11 -3.91
CA ASN A 210 -0.02 2.75 -4.44
C ASN A 210 0.29 3.48 -5.75
N VAL A 211 -0.74 3.89 -6.47
CA VAL A 211 -0.63 4.58 -7.78
C VAL A 211 0.20 5.87 -7.72
N ASP A 212 0.27 6.55 -6.57
CA ASP A 212 1.09 7.74 -6.35
C ASP A 212 2.59 7.44 -6.23
N ASN A 213 2.93 6.19 -5.92
CA ASN A 213 4.27 5.63 -5.86
C ASN A 213 4.62 4.80 -7.11
N ALA A 214 3.86 4.96 -8.18
CA ALA A 214 4.08 4.32 -9.47
C ALA A 214 4.22 5.36 -10.60
N TRP A 215 4.77 4.93 -11.73
CA TRP A 215 4.59 5.62 -13.00
C TRP A 215 4.26 4.62 -14.10
N PHE A 216 3.46 5.09 -15.05
CA PHE A 216 2.91 4.26 -16.10
C PHE A 216 3.34 4.78 -17.47
N TRP A 217 3.55 3.86 -18.41
CA TRP A 217 3.82 4.16 -19.81
C TRP A 217 3.36 2.98 -20.67
N ARG A 218 3.25 3.21 -21.98
CA ARG A 218 3.04 2.12 -22.93
C ARG A 218 4.35 1.81 -23.64
N ASP A 219 4.67 0.53 -23.75
CA ASP A 219 5.81 0.08 -24.56
C ASP A 219 5.50 0.13 -26.07
N ASP A 220 6.45 -0.33 -26.88
CA ASP A 220 6.36 -0.33 -28.34
C ASP A 220 5.19 -1.21 -28.87
N GLU A 221 4.70 -2.15 -28.06
CA GLU A 221 3.55 -3.01 -28.37
C GLU A 221 2.23 -2.41 -27.88
N GLY A 222 2.28 -1.27 -27.19
CA GLY A 222 1.13 -0.60 -26.60
C GLY A 222 0.69 -1.18 -25.26
N THR A 223 1.45 -2.12 -24.70
CA THR A 223 1.17 -2.75 -23.41
C THR A 223 1.47 -1.76 -22.28
N LEU A 224 0.56 -1.64 -21.31
CA LEU A 224 0.76 -0.76 -20.17
C LEU A 224 1.80 -1.37 -19.23
N GLN A 225 2.83 -0.58 -18.94
CA GLN A 225 3.93 -0.92 -18.07
C GLN A 225 3.88 -0.09 -16.79
N CYS A 226 4.48 -0.62 -15.72
CA CYS A 226 4.54 0.02 -14.41
C CYS A 226 5.97 0.03 -13.89
N GLY A 227 6.38 1.18 -13.35
CA GLY A 227 7.59 1.34 -12.56
C GLY A 227 7.24 1.83 -11.17
N LEU A 228 8.11 1.56 -10.20
CA LEU A 228 7.85 1.75 -8.78
C LEU A 228 8.94 2.60 -8.11
N MET A 229 8.52 3.49 -7.22
CA MET A 229 9.40 4.41 -6.47
C MET A 229 8.96 4.50 -5.01
N ASP A 230 9.76 5.17 -4.18
CA ASP A 230 9.53 5.32 -2.73
C ASP A 230 9.61 4.02 -1.94
N TRP A 231 10.80 3.43 -1.94
CA TRP A 231 11.08 2.09 -1.40
C TRP A 231 11.38 2.06 0.11
N GLY A 232 11.00 3.10 0.85
CA GLY A 232 11.29 3.24 2.29
C GLY A 232 10.74 2.09 3.15
N CYS A 233 9.63 1.48 2.74
CA CYS A 233 9.02 0.31 3.39
C CYS A 233 9.19 -0.98 2.58
N ALA A 234 10.18 -1.06 1.70
CA ALA A 234 10.51 -2.28 0.98
C ALA A 234 11.16 -3.30 1.92
N GLY A 235 10.83 -4.57 1.74
CA GLY A 235 11.38 -5.64 2.57
C GLY A 235 10.80 -7.00 2.25
N GLN A 236 11.33 -8.02 2.90
CA GLN A 236 10.73 -9.35 2.86
C GLN A 236 9.41 -9.34 3.65
N MET A 237 8.31 -9.59 2.94
CA MET A 237 6.98 -9.64 3.52
C MET A 237 6.10 -10.60 2.75
N HIS A 238 4.97 -10.96 3.34
CA HIS A 238 3.98 -11.77 2.67
C HIS A 238 3.34 -10.99 1.51
N ALA A 239 3.15 -11.62 0.34
CA ALA A 239 2.58 -11.00 -0.86
C ALA A 239 1.24 -10.28 -0.59
N ALA A 240 0.39 -10.87 0.25
CA ALA A 240 -0.86 -10.25 0.68
C ALA A 240 -0.71 -8.84 1.28
N MET A 241 0.42 -8.58 1.97
CA MET A 241 0.70 -7.26 2.53
C MET A 241 0.97 -6.23 1.45
N ALA A 242 1.71 -6.61 0.41
CA ALA A 242 2.01 -5.75 -0.72
C ALA A 242 0.76 -5.48 -1.57
N ILE A 243 -0.09 -6.48 -1.75
CA ILE A 243 -1.37 -6.34 -2.48
C ILE A 243 -2.32 -5.40 -1.75
N TRP A 244 -2.52 -5.59 -0.42
CA TRP A 244 -3.27 -4.63 0.37
C TRP A 244 -2.64 -3.24 0.30
N GLY A 245 -1.32 -3.18 0.45
CA GLY A 245 -0.54 -1.96 0.30
C GLY A 245 -0.86 -1.18 -0.96
N ALA A 246 -0.83 -1.86 -2.10
CA ALA A 246 -1.10 -1.30 -3.42
C ALA A 246 -2.57 -0.93 -3.67
N MET A 247 -3.50 -1.76 -3.23
CA MET A 247 -4.92 -1.63 -3.53
C MET A 247 -5.72 -0.91 -2.45
N SER A 248 -5.14 -0.62 -1.27
CA SER A 248 -5.87 -0.02 -0.15
C SER A 248 -6.53 1.32 -0.52
N GLY A 249 -5.96 2.05 -1.47
CA GLY A 249 -6.52 3.29 -2.02
C GLY A 249 -7.44 3.15 -3.23
N ALA A 250 -7.59 1.95 -3.79
CA ALA A 250 -8.37 1.67 -5.00
C ALA A 250 -9.85 2.10 -4.88
N GLU A 251 -10.50 2.39 -6.00
CA GLU A 251 -11.97 2.41 -6.06
C GLU A 251 -12.56 1.10 -5.54
N THR A 252 -13.66 1.20 -4.78
CA THR A 252 -14.27 0.04 -4.11
C THR A 252 -14.75 -1.03 -5.09
N ASP A 253 -15.19 -0.64 -6.29
CA ASP A 253 -15.64 -1.58 -7.33
C ASP A 253 -14.50 -2.48 -7.83
N MET A 254 -13.24 -2.03 -7.77
CA MET A 254 -12.09 -2.90 -8.10
C MET A 254 -11.93 -4.06 -7.11
N TRP A 255 -12.31 -3.86 -5.84
CA TRP A 255 -12.32 -4.94 -4.85
C TRP A 255 -13.48 -5.91 -5.08
N ASP A 256 -14.61 -5.41 -5.56
CA ASP A 256 -15.84 -6.19 -5.74
C ASP A 256 -15.78 -7.08 -6.99
N ASP A 257 -15.33 -6.50 -8.10
CA ASP A 257 -15.42 -7.11 -9.42
C ASP A 257 -14.04 -7.42 -10.04
N GLY A 258 -13.00 -6.71 -9.61
CA GLY A 258 -11.65 -6.80 -10.20
C GLY A 258 -10.65 -7.69 -9.44
N LEU A 259 -10.87 -7.94 -8.14
CA LEU A 259 -9.86 -8.54 -7.27
C LEU A 259 -9.40 -9.92 -7.78
N ASP A 260 -10.32 -10.79 -8.16
CA ASP A 260 -9.96 -12.17 -8.55
C ASP A 260 -9.06 -12.18 -9.80
N GLY A 261 -9.42 -11.42 -10.84
CA GLY A 261 -8.60 -11.28 -12.04
C GLY A 261 -7.24 -10.60 -11.79
N LEU A 262 -7.18 -9.68 -10.81
CA LEU A 262 -5.95 -9.02 -10.39
C LEU A 262 -5.02 -9.97 -9.62
N LEU A 263 -5.57 -10.84 -8.77
CA LEU A 263 -4.81 -11.88 -8.07
C LEU A 263 -4.31 -12.97 -9.02
N ASP A 264 -5.14 -13.38 -9.99
CA ASP A 264 -4.73 -14.31 -11.05
C ASP A 264 -3.56 -13.73 -11.87
N HIS A 265 -3.63 -12.44 -12.22
CA HIS A 265 -2.55 -11.78 -12.93
C HIS A 265 -1.26 -11.70 -12.10
N PHE A 266 -1.36 -11.33 -10.81
CA PHE A 266 -0.22 -11.37 -9.89
C PHE A 266 0.41 -12.77 -9.84
N ALA A 267 -0.41 -13.82 -9.67
CA ALA A 267 0.05 -15.20 -9.58
C ALA A 267 0.74 -15.66 -10.88
N ALA A 268 0.22 -15.27 -12.04
CA ALA A 268 0.82 -15.56 -13.33
C ALA A 268 2.20 -14.92 -13.49
N GLU A 269 2.33 -13.63 -13.18
CA GLU A 269 3.62 -12.90 -13.25
C GLU A 269 4.64 -13.43 -12.24
N PHE A 270 4.17 -13.74 -11.02
CA PHE A 270 4.97 -14.37 -9.98
C PHE A 270 5.55 -15.71 -10.45
N HIS A 271 4.70 -16.56 -11.04
CA HIS A 271 5.12 -17.86 -11.58
C HIS A 271 6.04 -17.72 -12.79
N ALA A 272 5.77 -16.77 -13.69
CA ALA A 272 6.59 -16.50 -14.88
C ALA A 272 8.02 -16.09 -14.52
N CYS A 273 8.21 -15.40 -13.39
CA CYS A 273 9.54 -15.09 -12.83
C CYS A 273 10.14 -16.25 -11.98
N GLY A 274 9.58 -17.44 -12.11
CA GLY A 274 10.06 -18.68 -11.49
C GLY A 274 9.55 -18.94 -10.08
N GLY A 275 8.67 -18.08 -9.55
CA GLY A 275 7.95 -18.35 -8.31
C GLY A 275 7.12 -19.65 -8.38
N GLY A 276 6.79 -20.19 -7.22
CA GLY A 276 5.87 -21.33 -7.13
C GLY A 276 4.49 -21.02 -7.72
N ILE A 277 3.69 -22.06 -7.94
CA ILE A 277 2.27 -21.88 -8.30
C ILE A 277 1.55 -21.33 -7.07
N VAL A 278 0.91 -20.18 -7.21
CA VAL A 278 0.14 -19.53 -6.15
C VAL A 278 -1.34 -19.88 -6.30
N ASP A 279 -1.94 -20.37 -5.22
CA ASP A 279 -3.39 -20.51 -5.13
C ASP A 279 -4.02 -19.14 -4.85
N ALA A 280 -4.79 -18.62 -5.81
CA ALA A 280 -5.40 -17.30 -5.72
C ALA A 280 -6.41 -17.19 -4.56
N ASP A 281 -7.10 -18.27 -4.19
CA ASP A 281 -8.06 -18.27 -3.08
C ASP A 281 -7.35 -18.21 -1.72
N VAL A 282 -6.21 -18.89 -1.60
CA VAL A 282 -5.34 -18.79 -0.41
C VAL A 282 -4.79 -17.37 -0.29
N LEU A 283 -4.27 -16.82 -1.39
CA LEU A 283 -3.75 -15.45 -1.41
C LEU A 283 -4.83 -14.43 -1.06
N LYS A 284 -6.04 -14.56 -1.64
CA LYS A 284 -7.20 -13.72 -1.33
C LYS A 284 -7.57 -13.78 0.15
N SER A 285 -7.60 -14.97 0.74
CA SER A 285 -7.87 -15.15 2.17
C SER A 285 -6.84 -14.42 3.03
N SER A 286 -5.55 -14.53 2.70
CA SER A 286 -4.47 -13.80 3.35
C SER A 286 -4.59 -12.28 3.18
N VAL A 287 -4.99 -11.78 2.01
CA VAL A 287 -5.25 -10.34 1.76
C VAL A 287 -6.39 -9.84 2.64
N VAL A 288 -7.49 -10.58 2.71
CA VAL A 288 -8.67 -10.20 3.50
C VAL A 288 -8.34 -10.18 5.00
N LEU A 289 -7.67 -11.20 5.52
CA LEU A 289 -7.27 -11.24 6.93
C LEU A 289 -6.29 -10.12 7.27
N TYR A 290 -5.30 -9.88 6.41
CA TYR A 290 -4.36 -8.79 6.62
C TYR A 290 -5.05 -7.42 6.58
N ALA A 291 -5.96 -7.19 5.63
CA ALA A 291 -6.77 -5.97 5.55
C ALA A 291 -7.64 -5.77 6.81
N ALA A 292 -8.21 -6.86 7.36
CA ALA A 292 -8.98 -6.82 8.60
C ALA A 292 -8.11 -6.41 9.80
N VAL A 293 -6.91 -7.00 9.95
CA VAL A 293 -5.93 -6.60 10.98
C VAL A 293 -5.58 -5.13 10.83
N MET A 294 -5.23 -4.67 9.63
CA MET A 294 -4.93 -3.25 9.36
C MET A 294 -6.11 -2.34 9.67
N GLY A 295 -7.32 -2.80 9.35
CA GLY A 295 -8.59 -2.17 9.69
C GLY A 295 -8.75 -1.90 11.17
N MET A 296 -8.67 -2.97 11.95
CA MET A 296 -8.78 -2.96 13.41
C MET A 296 -7.73 -2.05 14.05
N THR A 297 -6.47 -2.22 13.65
CA THR A 297 -5.33 -1.52 14.26
C THR A 297 -5.34 -0.02 13.94
N TRP A 298 -5.60 0.35 12.68
CA TRP A 298 -5.33 1.70 12.19
C TRP A 298 -6.55 2.50 11.71
N LEU A 299 -7.59 1.83 11.20
CA LEU A 299 -8.63 2.51 10.41
C LEU A 299 -9.95 2.71 11.17
N LEU A 300 -10.24 1.93 12.22
CA LEU A 300 -11.49 2.09 12.97
C LEU A 300 -11.65 3.47 13.65
N ASP A 301 -10.59 4.25 13.84
CA ASP A 301 -10.68 5.62 14.39
C ASP A 301 -10.83 6.72 13.32
N VAL A 302 -10.80 6.36 12.04
CA VAL A 302 -10.95 7.30 10.92
C VAL A 302 -12.22 8.18 11.03
N PRO A 303 -13.39 7.70 11.51
CA PRO A 303 -14.55 8.56 11.71
C PRO A 303 -14.28 9.77 12.62
N ALA A 304 -13.52 9.57 13.70
CA ALA A 304 -13.15 10.66 14.61
C ALA A 304 -12.18 11.63 13.93
N TYR A 305 -11.21 11.09 13.17
CA TYR A 305 -10.27 11.90 12.40
C TYR A 305 -10.98 12.78 11.37
N VAL A 306 -11.83 12.18 10.52
CA VAL A 306 -12.57 12.89 9.46
C VAL A 306 -13.43 14.01 10.04
N ARG A 307 -14.16 13.74 11.14
CA ARG A 307 -14.96 14.77 11.85
C ARG A 307 -14.11 15.93 12.37
N SER A 308 -12.91 15.65 12.90
CA SER A 308 -12.04 16.70 13.44
C SER A 308 -11.35 17.54 12.35
N ARG A 309 -11.10 16.97 11.17
CA ARG A 309 -10.42 17.65 10.05
C ARG A 309 -11.38 18.31 9.06
N THR A 310 -12.65 17.90 9.06
CA THR A 310 -13.67 18.41 8.13
C THR A 310 -14.82 19.04 8.92
N PRO A 311 -14.66 20.26 9.45
CA PRO A 311 -15.74 20.92 10.18
C PRO A 311 -16.93 21.17 9.23
N GLY A 312 -18.15 20.97 9.73
CA GLY A 312 -19.38 21.25 8.96
C GLY A 312 -19.88 20.09 8.09
N LEU A 313 -19.44 18.85 8.32
CA LEU A 313 -20.04 17.68 7.68
C LEU A 313 -21.55 17.63 7.92
N THR A 314 -22.29 17.32 6.86
CA THR A 314 -23.75 17.18 6.89
C THR A 314 -24.17 15.77 6.44
N ALA A 315 -25.47 15.47 6.48
CA ALA A 315 -25.99 14.23 5.93
C ALA A 315 -25.84 14.14 4.40
N ALA A 316 -25.67 15.27 3.71
CA ALA A 316 -25.45 15.35 2.27
C ALA A 316 -23.97 15.28 1.87
N SER A 317 -23.05 15.28 2.84
CA SER A 317 -21.62 15.27 2.56
C SER A 317 -21.19 14.00 1.85
N THR A 318 -20.28 14.15 0.88
CA THR A 318 -19.74 13.06 0.07
C THR A 318 -18.21 13.09 0.08
N ARG A 319 -17.57 11.98 -0.31
CA ARG A 319 -16.12 11.94 -0.49
C ARG A 319 -15.59 12.94 -1.53
N MET A 320 -16.47 13.48 -2.38
CA MET A 320 -16.15 14.44 -3.42
C MET A 320 -16.18 15.90 -2.93
N ASP A 321 -16.64 16.14 -1.70
CA ASP A 321 -16.61 17.47 -1.09
C ASP A 321 -15.15 17.93 -0.98
N ALA A 322 -14.83 19.17 -1.37
CA ALA A 322 -13.45 19.69 -1.43
C ALA A 322 -12.67 19.52 -0.11
N GLY A 323 -13.34 19.70 1.04
CA GLY A 323 -12.73 19.52 2.37
C GLY A 323 -12.30 18.07 2.68
N ILE A 324 -12.76 17.10 1.88
CA ILE A 324 -12.32 15.71 1.92
C ILE A 324 -11.41 15.43 0.71
N ARG A 325 -11.92 15.67 -0.51
CA ARG A 325 -11.23 15.36 -1.77
C ARG A 325 -9.85 15.99 -1.86
N ASP A 326 -9.70 17.27 -1.50
CA ASP A 326 -8.46 18.01 -1.69
C ASP A 326 -7.49 17.87 -0.51
N VAL A 327 -7.91 17.18 0.56
CA VAL A 327 -7.12 16.94 1.76
C VAL A 327 -6.70 15.48 1.80
N GLU A 328 -5.51 15.18 1.27
CA GLU A 328 -4.99 13.80 1.13
C GLU A 328 -5.11 12.96 2.40
N SER A 329 -4.73 13.53 3.55
CA SER A 329 -4.79 12.83 4.84
C SER A 329 -6.21 12.42 5.26
N VAL A 330 -7.24 13.13 4.80
CA VAL A 330 -8.65 12.82 5.04
C VAL A 330 -9.15 11.83 3.99
N ARG A 331 -8.96 12.14 2.70
CA ARG A 331 -9.39 11.30 1.57
C ARG A 331 -8.82 9.88 1.67
N CYS A 332 -7.51 9.76 1.84
CA CYS A 332 -6.85 8.45 1.85
C CYS A 332 -7.35 7.58 3.01
N ARG A 333 -7.49 8.15 4.20
CA ARG A 333 -8.00 7.43 5.38
C ARG A 333 -9.45 6.99 5.19
N LEU A 334 -10.31 7.86 4.65
CA LEU A 334 -11.70 7.52 4.38
C LEU A 334 -11.83 6.42 3.32
N GLN A 335 -11.07 6.49 2.23
CA GLN A 335 -11.08 5.47 1.17
C GLN A 335 -10.56 4.12 1.68
N MET A 336 -9.42 4.11 2.40
CA MET A 336 -8.88 2.89 2.98
C MET A 336 -9.82 2.24 4.01
N LEU A 337 -10.46 3.05 4.87
CA LEU A 337 -11.52 2.55 5.77
C LEU A 337 -12.66 1.93 4.96
N THR A 338 -13.12 2.61 3.92
CA THR A 338 -14.22 2.14 3.06
C THR A 338 -13.89 0.77 2.46
N ASN A 339 -12.68 0.61 1.91
CA ASN A 339 -12.24 -0.64 1.31
C ASN A 339 -12.10 -1.78 2.33
N VAL A 340 -11.52 -1.52 3.52
CA VAL A 340 -11.49 -2.52 4.60
C VAL A 340 -12.90 -2.96 4.98
N LEU A 341 -13.81 -2.02 5.22
CA LEU A 341 -15.17 -2.36 5.64
C LEU A 341 -15.91 -3.13 4.55
N ASN A 342 -15.68 -2.78 3.28
CA ASN A 342 -16.29 -3.48 2.15
C ASN A 342 -15.79 -4.93 2.05
N LEU A 343 -14.47 -5.15 2.12
CA LEU A 343 -13.89 -6.48 2.17
C LEU A 343 -14.42 -7.28 3.36
N TRP A 344 -14.46 -6.66 4.55
CA TRP A 344 -14.99 -7.29 5.75
C TRP A 344 -16.48 -7.64 5.61
N GLN A 345 -17.28 -6.79 4.95
CA GLN A 345 -18.69 -7.05 4.73
C GLN A 345 -18.91 -8.24 3.80
N ARG A 346 -18.10 -8.35 2.75
CA ARG A 346 -18.24 -9.38 1.70
C ARG A 346 -17.64 -10.73 2.09
N ASN A 347 -16.72 -10.76 3.04
CA ASN A 347 -16.05 -11.99 3.48
C ASN A 347 -16.49 -12.39 4.89
N ASP A 348 -16.52 -13.70 5.14
CA ASP A 348 -16.79 -14.25 6.47
C ASP A 348 -15.47 -14.33 7.24
N ILE A 349 -15.15 -13.25 7.97
CA ILE A 349 -13.90 -13.17 8.74
C ILE A 349 -13.89 -14.23 9.85
N GLY A 350 -15.03 -14.48 10.51
CA GLY A 350 -15.12 -15.53 11.52
C GLY A 350 -14.74 -16.92 10.97
N ARG A 351 -15.21 -17.26 9.76
CA ARG A 351 -14.84 -18.51 9.08
C ARG A 351 -13.36 -18.54 8.69
N LEU A 352 -12.81 -17.43 8.21
CA LEU A 352 -11.39 -17.34 7.86
C LEU A 352 -10.49 -17.52 9.10
N LEU A 353 -10.87 -16.93 10.24
CA LEU A 353 -10.14 -17.09 11.51
C LEU A 353 -10.21 -18.53 12.03
N THR A 354 -11.34 -19.22 11.83
CA THR A 354 -11.48 -20.64 12.22
C THR A 354 -10.63 -21.59 11.36
N ALA A 355 -10.14 -21.12 10.21
CA ALA A 355 -9.33 -21.90 9.28
C ALA A 355 -7.81 -21.68 9.42
N LEU A 356 -7.38 -20.79 10.32
CA LEU A 356 -5.98 -20.63 10.73
C LEU A 356 -5.53 -21.80 11.60
#